data_AF-A0A316FEV0-F1
#
_entry.id   AF-A0A316FEV0-F1
#
_cell.length_a   1.000
_cell.length_b   1.000
_cell.length_c   1.000
_cell.angle_alpha   90.00
_cell.angle_beta   90.00
_cell.angle_gamma   90.00
#
_symmetry.space_group_name_H-M   'P 1'
#
loop_
_entity.id
_entity.type
_entity.pdbx_description
1 polymer ?
#
loop_
_entity_poly.entity_id
_entity_poly.type
_entity_poly.pdbx_seq_one_letter_code
_entity_poly.pdbx_strand_id
1 'polypeptide(L)' 'MAFTEVHDRASRAVMERLGLRPAGIIRREGLVEGRTGIHPDAPLALFRRVDLIR' A
#
# COMPACT_ATOMS: atom_id res chain seq x y z
N MET A 1 -3.91 4.59 -9.04
CA MET A 1 -3.20 3.61 -8.19
C MET A 1 -3.04 4.24 -6.82
N ALA A 2 -3.00 3.45 -5.75
CA ALA A 2 -2.76 3.92 -4.38
C ALA A 2 -1.72 3.00 -3.72
N PHE A 3 -1.02 3.50 -2.71
CA PHE A 3 -0.08 2.70 -1.93
C PHE A 3 -0.02 3.19 -0.49
N THR A 4 0.38 2.31 0.42
CA THR A 4 0.53 2.60 1.85
C THR A 4 1.57 1.65 2.43
N GLU A 5 2.10 1.96 3.60
CA GLU A 5 2.99 1.10 4.35
C GLU A 5 2.37 -0.30 4.53
N VAL A 6 3.18 -1.35 4.37
CA VAL A 6 2.70 -2.73 4.48
C VAL A 6 2.02 -3.01 5.83
N HIS A 7 2.47 -2.34 6.89
CA HIS A 7 1.98 -2.49 8.26
C HIS A 7 0.74 -1.63 8.57
N ASP A 8 0.36 -0.66 7.72
CA ASP A 8 -0.83 0.14 7.92
C ASP A 8 -2.09 -0.63 7.53
N ARG A 9 -2.58 -1.46 8.47
CA ARG A 9 -3.78 -2.27 8.27
C ARG A 9 -5.04 -1.43 8.06
N ALA A 10 -5.12 -0.24 8.64
CA ALA A 10 -6.30 0.62 8.56
C ALA A 10 -6.45 1.21 7.16
N SER A 11 -5.36 1.77 6.62
CA SER A 11 -5.31 2.28 5.24
C SER A 11 -5.59 1.18 4.22
N ARG A 12 -5.02 -0.02 4.40
CA ARG A 12 -5.31 -1.19 3.54
C ARG A 12 -6.79 -1.55 3.53
N ALA A 13 -7.45 -1.57 4.70
CA ALA A 13 -8.89 -1.83 4.79
C ALA A 13 -9.73 -0.74 4.10
N VAL A 14 -9.31 0.53 4.16
CA VAL A 14 -9.97 1.61 3.41
C VAL A 14 -9.82 1.40 1.91
N MET A 15 -8.62 1.08 1.42
CA MET A 15 -8.39 0.83 0.00
C MET A 15 -9.25 -0.31 -0.55
N GLU A 16 -9.38 -1.41 0.20
CA GLU A 16 -10.25 -2.53 -0.16
C GLU A 16 -11.74 -2.13 -0.20
N ARG A 17 -12.22 -1.35 0.78
CA ARG A 17 -13.60 -0.82 0.80
C ARG A 17 -13.89 0.12 -0.38
N LEU A 18 -12.88 0.84 -0.86
CA LEU A 18 -12.97 1.68 -2.06
C LEU A 18 -12.91 0.87 -3.37
N GLY A 19 -12.87 -0.47 -3.29
CA GLY A 19 -12.85 -1.36 -4.45
C GLY A 19 -11.49 -1.50 -5.11
N LEU A 20 -10.41 -1.06 -4.46
CA LEU A 20 -9.07 -1.36 -4.93
C LEU A 20 -8.66 -2.77 -4.47
N ARG A 21 -7.78 -3.40 -5.24
CA ARG A 21 -7.25 -4.72 -4.94
C ARG A 21 -5.73 -4.65 -4.76
N PRO A 22 -5.16 -5.49 -3.87
CA PRO A 22 -3.72 -5.66 -3.78
C PRO A 22 -3.12 -5.99 -5.14
N ALA A 23 -2.05 -5.29 -5.50
CA ALA A 23 -1.39 -5.38 -6.80
C ALA A 23 0.11 -5.71 -6.69
N GLY A 24 0.66 -5.74 -5.48
CA GLY A 24 2.06 -6.10 -5.21
C GLY A 24 2.70 -5.21 -4.16
N ILE A 25 4.03 -5.22 -4.14
CA ILE A 25 4.86 -4.35 -3.29
C ILE A 25 5.69 -3.45 -4.20
N ILE A 26 5.79 -2.16 -3.85
CA ILE A 26 6.76 -1.23 -4.42
C ILE A 26 7.76 -0.81 -3.35
N ARG A 27 8.91 -0.30 -3.79
CA ARG A 27 9.96 0.22 -2.92
C ARG A 27 10.12 1.71 -3.15
N ARG A 28 9.92 2.51 -2.09
CA ARG A 28 10.08 3.96 -2.06
C ARG A 28 10.37 4.44 -0.65
N GLU A 29 10.58 5.74 -0.52
CA GLU A 29 10.64 6.40 0.77
C GLU A 29 9.36 6.14 1.60
N GLY A 30 9.52 5.70 2.87
CA GLY A 30 8.39 5.41 3.76
C GLY A 30 8.80 4.87 5.14
N LEU A 31 7.80 4.56 5.97
CA LEU A 31 8.01 4.00 7.31
C LEU A 31 8.14 2.47 7.28
N VAL A 32 8.97 1.93 8.18
CA VAL A 32 9.15 0.48 8.38
C VAL A 32 8.83 0.14 9.83
N GLU A 33 7.95 -0.83 10.04
CA GLU A 33 7.57 -1.29 11.38
C GLU A 33 8.81 -1.65 12.21
N GLY A 34 8.86 -1.16 13.45
CA GLY A 34 9.98 -1.39 14.38
C GLY A 34 11.26 -0.60 14.07
N ARG A 35 11.26 0.29 13.05
CA ARG A 35 12.40 1.17 12.77
C ARG A 35 11.99 2.63 12.89
N THR A 36 12.88 3.44 13.44
CA THR A 36 12.66 4.88 13.62
C THR A 36 13.01 5.64 12.36
N GLY A 37 12.16 6.59 11.99
CA GLY A 37 12.38 7.51 10.88
C GLY A 37 11.90 6.97 9.54
N ILE A 38 12.17 7.75 8.50
CA ILE A 38 11.81 7.45 7.12
C ILE A 38 12.98 6.72 6.45
N HIS A 39 12.68 5.68 5.68
CA HIS A 39 13.67 4.86 4.98
C HIS A 39 13.49 4.93 3.46
N PRO A 40 14.58 5.08 2.67
CA PRO A 40 14.50 5.28 1.22
C PRO A 40 14.01 4.05 0.43
N ASP A 41 14.05 2.86 1.04
CA ASP A 41 13.68 1.57 0.42
C ASP A 41 12.59 0.84 1.24
N ALA A 42 11.61 1.59 1.76
CA ALA A 42 10.51 1.00 2.51
C ALA A 42 9.58 0.20 1.58
N PRO A 43 9.15 -0.99 1.99
CA PRO A 43 8.15 -1.75 1.25
C PRO A 43 6.76 -1.13 1.46
N LEU A 44 6.12 -0.75 0.37
CA LEU A 44 4.76 -0.21 0.36
C LEU A 44 3.83 -1.18 -0.39
N ALA A 45 2.67 -1.46 0.20
CA ALA A 45 1.63 -2.24 -0.43
C ALA A 45 0.98 -1.42 -1.55
N LEU A 46 1.03 -1.92 -2.79
CA LEU A 46 0.42 -1.30 -3.96
C LEU A 46 -1.01 -1.80 -4.14
N PHE A 47 -1.92 -0.88 -4.42
CA PHE A 47 -3.32 -1.13 -4.71
C PHE A 47 -3.70 -0.50 -6.06
N ARG A 48 -4.47 -1.25 -6.85
CA ARG A 48 -5.03 -0.76 -8.12
C ARG A 48 -6.52 -1.03 -8.18
N ARG A 49 -7.26 -0.14 -8.86
CA ARG A 49 -8.63 -0.44 -9.24
C ARG A 49 -8.59 -1.54 -10.30
N VAL A 50 -9.46 -2.52 -10.16
CA VAL A 50 -9.69 -3.52 -11.20
C VAL A 50 -10.98 -3.11 -11.87
N ASP A 51 -10.89 -2.52 -13.05
CA ASP A 51 -12.09 -2.26 -13.84
C ASP A 51 -12.60 -3.62 -14.32
N LEU A 52 -13.78 -4.03 -13.83
CA LEU A 52 -14.52 -5.12 -14.46
C LEU A 52 -14.86 -4.62 -15.87
N ILE A 53 -14.21 -5.20 -16.88
CA ILE A 53 -14.65 -5.05 -18.26
C ILE A 53 -16.12 -5.48 -18.28
N ARG A 54 -17.02 -4.53 -18.52
CA ARG A 54 -18.42 -4.78 -18.82
C ARG A 54 -18.56 -5.07 -20.30
#